data_AF-A0A1A9ZFF3-F1
#
_entry.id   AF-A0A1A9ZFF3-F1
#
_cell.length_a   1.000
_cell.length_b   1.000
_cell.length_c   1.000
_cell.angle_alpha   90.00
_cell.angle_beta   90.00
_cell.angle_gamma   90.00
#
_symmetry.space_group_name_H-M   'P 1'
#
loop_
_entity.id
_entity.type
_entity.pdbx_description
1 polymer ?
#
loop_
_entity_poly.entity_id
_entity_poly.type
_entity_poly.pdbx_seq_one_letter_code
_entity_poly.pdbx_strand_id
1 'polypeptide(L)'
;MSYRTLAFFGILLVVQSHFVTPERSPVDDHKFDTNNKLYKGTLAAFVKFATQWGQRYGQVIEKVIEDLKAEGKGHENVDEIEQLQEIVELSKHLKGDSDDETLHNIMDFDEEEINTDEILEQYADMDHILALVYKDGKDVVKEFYRNLVKFVHGFSKALEKYTKDMSEEERAEHKQFFEWFNKFEELKQKNDVIAQSHMFLDFFKLFKPNI
;
A
#
# COMPACT_ATOMS: atom_id res chain seq x y z
N MET A 1 4.39 -20.02 -0.10
CA MET A 1 4.51 -18.86 -1.01
C MET A 1 5.86 -18.92 -1.71
N SER A 2 5.95 -18.45 -2.95
CA SER A 2 7.20 -18.35 -3.70
C SER A 2 7.91 -17.02 -3.43
N TYR A 3 9.22 -16.97 -3.64
CA TYR A 3 9.98 -15.71 -3.68
C TYR A 3 9.52 -14.81 -4.84
N ARG A 4 9.00 -15.41 -5.93
CA ARG A 4 8.44 -14.72 -7.11
C ARG A 4 7.29 -13.79 -6.72
N THR A 5 6.35 -14.31 -5.93
CA THR A 5 5.21 -13.57 -5.38
C THR A 5 5.68 -12.32 -4.63
N LEU A 6 6.65 -12.45 -3.71
CA LEU A 6 7.16 -11.33 -2.90
C LEU A 6 7.89 -10.24 -3.70
N ALA A 7 8.46 -10.57 -4.86
CA ALA A 7 9.09 -9.57 -5.72
C ALA A 7 8.05 -8.78 -6.53
N PHE A 8 7.03 -9.44 -7.10
CA PHE A 8 5.97 -8.75 -7.85
C PHE A 8 5.01 -7.96 -6.95
N PHE A 9 4.65 -8.51 -5.78
CA PHE A 9 3.98 -7.74 -4.73
C PHE A 9 4.85 -6.57 -4.23
N GLY A 10 6.17 -6.59 -4.42
CA GLY A 10 7.00 -5.42 -4.16
C GLY A 10 6.70 -4.24 -5.11
N ILE A 11 6.25 -4.53 -6.33
CA ILE A 11 5.93 -3.54 -7.36
C ILE A 11 4.52 -2.96 -7.10
N LEU A 12 3.53 -3.80 -6.83
CA LEU A 12 2.16 -3.35 -6.51
C LEU A 12 2.03 -2.71 -5.12
N LEU A 13 2.67 -3.28 -4.08
CA LEU A 13 2.58 -2.73 -2.71
C LEU A 13 3.43 -1.47 -2.50
N VAL A 14 4.00 -0.88 -3.55
CA VAL A 14 4.44 0.54 -3.58
C VAL A 14 3.38 1.45 -2.96
N VAL A 15 2.12 1.14 -3.23
CA VAL A 15 0.94 1.89 -2.83
C VAL A 15 0.57 1.66 -1.34
N GLN A 16 1.17 0.70 -0.61
CA GLN A 16 0.67 0.25 0.70
C GLN A 16 1.71 0.24 1.87
N SER A 17 1.69 1.30 2.73
CA SER A 17 1.60 1.22 4.24
C SER A 17 2.74 1.65 5.28
N HIS A 18 2.62 2.88 5.85
CA HIS A 18 3.23 3.69 7.00
C HIS A 18 4.69 3.48 7.52
N PHE A 19 5.39 4.55 7.95
CA PHE A 19 5.37 5.05 9.35
C PHE A 19 5.53 6.57 9.56
N VAL A 20 4.70 7.16 10.44
CA VAL A 20 5.06 7.51 11.84
C VAL A 20 3.82 7.97 12.63
N THR A 21 3.79 7.73 13.94
CA THR A 21 2.70 8.11 14.86
C THR A 21 2.67 9.62 15.18
N PRO A 22 1.52 10.32 15.10
CA PRO A 22 1.35 11.69 15.59
C PRO A 22 0.80 11.77 17.02
N GLU A 23 0.90 12.96 17.64
CA GLU A 23 0.44 13.23 19.01
C GLU A 23 -1.03 13.70 19.10
N ARG A 24 -1.57 13.74 20.33
CA ARG A 24 -2.97 14.08 20.62
C ARG A 24 -3.33 15.53 20.29
N SER A 25 -4.46 15.71 19.59
CA SER A 25 -5.19 16.98 19.47
C SER A 25 -6.55 16.90 20.19
N PRO A 26 -7.29 18.01 20.44
CA PRO A 26 -8.46 18.02 21.33
C PRO A 26 -9.83 18.14 20.59
N VAL A 27 -9.95 17.62 19.37
CA VAL A 27 -11.24 17.50 18.65
C VAL A 27 -12.09 16.37 19.26
N ASP A 28 -13.41 16.37 19.02
CA ASP A 28 -14.29 15.24 19.35
C ASP A 28 -13.78 13.94 18.71
N ASP A 29 -13.56 12.89 19.51
CA ASP A 29 -12.76 11.72 19.12
C ASP A 29 -13.54 10.68 18.31
N HIS A 30 -14.87 10.61 18.44
CA HIS A 30 -15.65 9.46 17.98
C HIS A 30 -16.43 9.69 16.67
N LYS A 31 -16.60 10.94 16.23
CA LYS A 31 -17.31 11.25 14.98
C LYS A 31 -16.56 10.72 13.76
N PHE A 32 -17.22 9.92 12.94
CA PHE A 32 -16.68 9.40 11.67
C PHE A 32 -16.78 10.44 10.54
N ASP A 33 -15.77 11.31 10.46
CA ASP A 33 -15.46 12.12 9.27
C ASP A 33 -13.94 12.38 9.18
N THR A 34 -13.48 13.09 8.14
CA THR A 34 -12.05 13.36 7.91
C THR A 34 -11.36 14.19 9.02
N ASN A 35 -12.10 14.75 9.98
CA ASN A 35 -11.52 15.40 11.16
C ASN A 35 -11.18 14.45 12.30
N ASN A 36 -11.63 13.19 12.22
CA ASN A 36 -11.34 12.17 13.21
C ASN A 36 -9.83 11.98 13.40
N LYS A 37 -9.41 11.79 14.66
CA LYS A 37 -7.98 11.62 15.00
C LYS A 37 -7.40 10.29 14.55
N LEU A 38 -8.22 9.24 14.47
CA LEU A 38 -7.81 7.97 13.86
C LEU A 38 -7.64 8.12 12.35
N TYR A 39 -8.55 8.81 11.65
CA TYR A 39 -8.40 9.13 10.22
C TYR A 39 -7.12 9.90 9.95
N LYS A 40 -6.99 11.12 10.52
CA LYS A 40 -5.82 12.00 10.31
C LYS A 40 -4.51 11.34 10.72
N GLY A 41 -4.51 10.61 11.84
CA GLY A 41 -3.33 9.91 12.33
C GLY A 41 -2.90 8.73 11.47
N THR A 42 -3.86 8.03 10.86
CA THR A 42 -3.59 6.92 9.94
C THR A 42 -3.16 7.44 8.58
N LEU A 43 -3.83 8.46 8.06
CA LEU A 43 -3.56 9.10 6.77
C LEU A 43 -2.12 9.64 6.69
N ALA A 44 -1.73 10.52 7.62
CA ALA A 44 -0.40 11.13 7.63
C ALA A 44 0.72 10.08 7.82
N ALA A 45 0.43 9.02 8.57
CA ALA A 45 1.35 7.90 8.71
C ALA A 45 1.51 7.15 7.37
N PHE A 46 0.39 6.80 6.74
CA PHE A 46 0.29 6.04 5.49
C PHE A 46 0.99 6.74 4.31
N VAL A 47 0.61 8.00 4.05
CA VAL A 47 1.18 8.87 3.01
C VAL A 47 2.71 8.92 3.08
N LYS A 48 3.25 9.07 4.29
CA LYS A 48 4.70 9.15 4.53
C LYS A 48 5.47 7.88 4.11
N PHE A 49 4.81 6.73 3.99
CA PHE A 49 5.44 5.50 3.52
C PHE A 49 5.20 5.22 2.06
N ALA A 50 3.97 5.40 1.55
CA ALA A 50 3.71 5.16 0.12
C ALA A 50 4.66 6.01 -0.72
N THR A 51 4.89 7.26 -0.29
CA THR A 51 5.93 8.13 -0.84
C THR A 51 7.37 7.64 -0.60
N GLN A 52 7.74 7.24 0.63
CA GLN A 52 9.09 6.72 0.94
C GLN A 52 9.44 5.45 0.14
N TRP A 53 8.48 4.55 -0.07
CA TRP A 53 8.71 3.24 -0.67
C TRP A 53 8.45 3.22 -2.16
N GLY A 54 7.50 4.02 -2.66
CA GLY A 54 7.42 4.37 -4.08
C GLY A 54 8.77 4.89 -4.59
N GLN A 55 9.37 5.87 -3.91
CA GLN A 55 10.71 6.35 -4.29
C GLN A 55 11.79 5.25 -4.28
N ARG A 56 11.78 4.35 -3.28
CA ARG A 56 12.78 3.27 -3.17
C ARG A 56 12.57 2.15 -4.18
N TYR A 57 11.34 1.88 -4.60
CA TYR A 57 11.03 0.89 -5.64
C TYR A 57 11.18 1.46 -7.04
N GLY A 58 10.83 2.73 -7.28
CA GLY A 58 11.17 3.44 -8.53
C GLY A 58 12.66 3.30 -8.84
N GLN A 59 13.53 3.54 -7.84
CA GLN A 59 14.99 3.33 -7.95
C GLN A 59 15.45 1.87 -8.18
N VAL A 60 14.59 0.88 -7.92
CA VAL A 60 14.85 -0.53 -8.27
C VAL A 60 14.41 -0.78 -9.71
N ILE A 61 13.22 -0.32 -10.09
CA ILE A 61 12.66 -0.53 -11.43
C ILE A 61 13.45 0.27 -12.49
N GLU A 62 13.90 1.49 -12.19
CA GLU A 62 14.83 2.26 -13.02
C GLU A 62 16.09 1.45 -13.38
N LYS A 63 16.66 0.69 -12.43
CA LYS A 63 17.81 -0.20 -12.69
C LYS A 63 17.45 -1.43 -13.50
N VAL A 64 16.29 -2.04 -13.24
CA VAL A 64 15.80 -3.17 -14.04
C VAL A 64 15.63 -2.74 -15.51
N ILE A 65 15.13 -1.54 -15.74
CA ILE A 65 15.03 -0.93 -17.08
C ILE A 65 16.42 -0.66 -17.68
N GLU A 66 17.38 -0.15 -16.89
CA GLU A 66 18.78 0.03 -17.34
C GLU A 66 19.43 -1.30 -17.75
N ASP A 67 19.28 -2.36 -16.95
CA ASP A 67 19.80 -3.71 -17.25
C ASP A 67 19.16 -4.31 -18.50
N LEU A 68 17.82 -4.30 -18.62
CA LEU A 68 17.10 -4.82 -19.79
C LEU A 68 17.55 -4.12 -21.10
N LYS A 69 17.85 -2.81 -21.02
CA LYS A 69 18.40 -2.04 -22.14
C LYS A 69 19.87 -2.39 -22.40
N ALA A 70 20.69 -2.59 -21.37
CA ALA A 70 22.10 -2.95 -21.49
C ALA A 70 22.33 -4.39 -22.03
N GLU A 71 21.42 -5.32 -21.76
CA GLU A 71 21.44 -6.69 -22.29
C GLU A 71 21.06 -6.79 -23.79
N GLY A 72 20.59 -5.70 -24.40
CA GLY A 72 20.12 -5.68 -25.79
C GLY A 72 18.66 -6.13 -25.96
N LYS A 73 18.02 -6.67 -24.92
CA LYS A 73 16.58 -7.01 -24.88
C LYS A 73 15.65 -5.80 -25.05
N GLY A 74 16.16 -4.57 -24.98
CA GLY A 74 15.36 -3.34 -25.12
C GLY A 74 14.61 -3.13 -26.44
N HIS A 75 14.75 -4.03 -27.43
CA HIS A 75 13.91 -4.10 -28.64
C HIS A 75 13.00 -5.34 -28.70
N GLU A 76 13.22 -6.33 -27.83
CA GLU A 76 12.37 -7.52 -27.69
C GLU A 76 11.32 -7.31 -26.58
N ASN A 77 11.68 -6.54 -25.55
CA ASN A 77 10.86 -6.24 -24.38
C ASN A 77 10.42 -4.75 -24.34
N VAL A 78 9.93 -4.21 -25.47
CA VAL A 78 9.58 -2.77 -25.56
C VAL A 78 8.39 -2.44 -24.64
N ASP A 79 7.34 -3.25 -24.74
CA ASP A 79 6.08 -3.03 -24.05
C ASP A 79 6.26 -3.23 -22.53
N GLU A 80 7.03 -4.23 -22.10
CA GLU A 80 7.42 -4.42 -20.70
C GLU A 80 8.24 -3.24 -20.16
N ILE A 81 9.12 -2.64 -20.97
CA ILE A 81 9.91 -1.47 -20.58
C ILE A 81 9.02 -0.23 -20.45
N GLU A 82 8.00 -0.08 -21.29
CA GLU A 82 7.03 1.01 -21.19
C GLU A 82 6.20 0.89 -19.91
N GLN A 83 5.63 -0.29 -19.61
CA GLN A 83 4.91 -0.55 -18.35
C GLN A 83 5.77 -0.31 -17.10
N LEU A 84 7.02 -0.79 -17.11
CA LEU A 84 7.95 -0.53 -15.99
C LEU A 84 8.31 0.96 -15.86
N GLN A 85 8.34 1.72 -16.97
CA GLN A 85 8.55 3.16 -16.93
C GLN A 85 7.31 3.93 -16.43
N GLU A 86 6.10 3.49 -16.76
CA GLU A 86 4.85 4.04 -16.20
C GLU A 86 4.83 3.87 -14.68
N ILE A 87 5.14 2.68 -14.17
CA ILE A 87 5.24 2.41 -12.72
C ILE A 87 6.29 3.31 -12.04
N VAL A 88 7.41 3.56 -12.71
CA VAL A 88 8.46 4.50 -12.24
C VAL A 88 7.94 5.93 -12.17
N GLU A 89 7.25 6.43 -13.18
CA GLU A 89 6.70 7.79 -13.16
C GLU A 89 5.53 7.94 -12.19
N LEU A 90 4.65 6.95 -12.07
CA LEU A 90 3.61 6.90 -11.04
C LEU A 90 4.24 6.98 -9.63
N SER A 91 5.34 6.26 -9.37
CA SER A 91 6.05 6.32 -8.09
C SER A 91 6.63 7.71 -7.74
N LYS A 92 6.82 8.58 -8.75
CA LYS A 92 7.29 9.98 -8.58
C LYS A 92 6.13 10.94 -8.34
N HIS A 93 4.99 10.71 -8.98
CA HIS A 93 3.79 11.57 -8.91
C HIS A 93 2.79 11.14 -7.81
N LEU A 94 3.01 9.99 -7.17
CA LEU A 94 2.21 9.48 -6.06
C LEU A 94 2.05 10.49 -4.90
N LYS A 95 3.00 11.42 -4.72
CA LYS A 95 2.88 12.49 -3.72
C LYS A 95 2.20 13.74 -4.29
N GLY A 96 1.02 14.08 -3.79
CA GLY A 96 0.33 15.36 -4.03
C GLY A 96 0.83 16.52 -3.16
N ASP A 97 0.20 17.69 -3.32
CA ASP A 97 0.43 18.87 -2.46
C ASP A 97 -0.15 18.66 -1.04
N SER A 98 -1.05 17.70 -0.85
CA SER A 98 -1.63 17.34 0.44
C SER A 98 -1.68 15.83 0.73
N ASP A 99 -1.93 15.48 2.00
CA ASP A 99 -2.08 14.08 2.42
C ASP A 99 -3.34 13.42 1.83
N ASP A 100 -4.49 14.11 1.83
CA ASP A 100 -5.75 13.60 1.25
C ASP A 100 -5.68 13.44 -0.28
N GLU A 101 -4.89 14.26 -0.96
CA GLU A 101 -4.60 14.17 -2.40
C GLU A 101 -3.61 13.05 -2.71
N THR A 102 -2.58 12.87 -1.87
CA THR A 102 -1.69 11.70 -1.97
C THR A 102 -2.49 10.41 -1.78
N LEU A 103 -3.49 10.39 -0.90
CA LEU A 103 -4.40 9.25 -0.78
C LEU A 103 -5.31 9.09 -2.02
N HIS A 104 -5.79 10.17 -2.64
CA HIS A 104 -6.54 10.10 -3.91
C HIS A 104 -5.68 9.44 -5.01
N ASN A 105 -4.45 9.94 -5.24
CA ASN A 105 -3.52 9.39 -6.24
C ASN A 105 -3.16 7.90 -5.98
N ILE A 106 -3.19 7.46 -4.72
CA ILE A 106 -3.00 6.06 -4.31
C ILE A 106 -4.25 5.23 -4.61
N MET A 107 -5.44 5.79 -4.40
CA MET A 107 -6.71 5.07 -4.54
C MET A 107 -7.23 5.03 -5.98
N ASP A 108 -6.95 6.03 -6.81
CA ASP A 108 -7.17 5.96 -8.26
C ASP A 108 -6.46 4.73 -8.86
N PHE A 109 -5.20 4.49 -8.46
CA PHE A 109 -4.41 3.34 -8.90
C PHE A 109 -4.93 1.99 -8.36
N ASP A 110 -5.60 1.98 -7.21
CA ASP A 110 -6.24 0.78 -6.64
C ASP A 110 -7.59 0.48 -7.33
N GLU A 111 -8.37 1.53 -7.69
CA GLU A 111 -9.65 1.41 -8.40
C GLU A 111 -9.53 1.26 -9.93
N GLU A 112 -8.38 1.54 -10.54
CA GLU A 112 -8.09 1.08 -11.92
C GLU A 112 -8.04 -0.45 -12.04
N GLU A 113 -8.03 -1.18 -10.91
CA GLU A 113 -8.18 -2.64 -10.74
C GLU A 113 -7.51 -3.48 -11.85
N ILE A 114 -6.30 -3.06 -12.25
CA ILE A 114 -5.57 -3.75 -13.32
C ILE A 114 -5.19 -5.13 -12.79
N ASN A 115 -5.92 -6.14 -13.24
CA ASN A 115 -5.84 -7.50 -12.69
C ASN A 115 -4.37 -7.94 -12.69
N THR A 116 -3.81 -8.11 -11.50
CA THR A 116 -2.39 -8.40 -11.30
C THR A 116 -1.94 -9.62 -12.10
N ASP A 117 -2.79 -10.64 -12.19
CA ASP A 117 -2.52 -11.86 -12.97
C ASP A 117 -2.58 -11.60 -14.50
N GLU A 118 -3.38 -10.65 -14.98
CA GLU A 118 -3.40 -10.24 -16.40
C GLU A 118 -2.20 -9.37 -16.78
N ILE A 119 -1.68 -8.50 -15.90
CA ILE A 119 -0.40 -7.82 -16.17
C ILE A 119 0.73 -8.85 -16.16
N LEU A 120 0.74 -9.76 -15.18
CA LEU A 120 1.71 -10.87 -15.10
C LEU A 120 1.72 -11.70 -16.40
N GLU A 121 0.56 -12.02 -16.97
CA GLU A 121 0.45 -12.77 -18.24
C GLU A 121 0.88 -11.96 -19.49
N GLN A 122 1.05 -10.64 -19.41
CA GLN A 122 1.57 -9.80 -20.51
C GLN A 122 3.11 -9.81 -20.58
N TYR A 123 3.82 -10.04 -19.48
CA TYR A 123 5.30 -10.05 -19.46
C TYR A 123 5.88 -11.32 -20.13
N ALA A 124 6.50 -11.19 -21.31
CA ALA A 124 7.00 -12.33 -22.07
C ALA A 124 8.18 -13.07 -21.38
N ASP A 125 8.96 -12.37 -20.55
CA ASP A 125 10.09 -12.92 -19.79
C ASP A 125 10.07 -12.48 -18.31
N MET A 126 8.92 -12.68 -17.66
CA MET A 126 8.70 -12.35 -16.25
C MET A 126 9.76 -12.96 -15.30
N ASP A 127 10.18 -14.21 -15.53
CA ASP A 127 11.14 -14.89 -14.64
C ASP A 127 12.53 -14.22 -14.66
N HIS A 128 12.90 -13.57 -15.77
CA HIS A 128 14.10 -12.74 -15.89
C HIS A 128 13.92 -11.38 -15.20
N ILE A 129 12.78 -10.71 -15.39
CA ILE A 129 12.46 -9.44 -14.72
C ILE A 129 12.47 -9.62 -13.18
N LEU A 130 11.89 -10.71 -12.68
CA LEU A 130 11.94 -11.07 -11.25
C LEU A 130 13.37 -11.36 -10.77
N ALA A 131 14.25 -11.88 -11.64
CA ALA A 131 15.66 -12.08 -11.33
C ALA A 131 16.41 -10.75 -11.21
N LEU A 132 16.14 -9.76 -12.08
CA LEU A 132 16.70 -8.41 -12.00
C LEU A 132 16.18 -7.64 -10.77
N VAL A 133 14.86 -7.68 -10.49
CA VAL A 133 14.27 -7.12 -9.25
C VAL A 133 14.90 -7.74 -7.99
N TYR A 134 15.27 -9.02 -8.02
CA TYR A 134 15.97 -9.68 -6.91
C TYR A 134 17.50 -9.49 -6.91
N LYS A 135 18.12 -9.12 -8.03
CA LYS A 135 19.52 -8.71 -8.11
C LYS A 135 19.71 -7.35 -7.42
N ASP A 136 18.90 -6.37 -7.79
CA ASP A 136 19.11 -4.95 -7.42
C ASP A 136 18.17 -4.45 -6.31
N GLY A 137 17.01 -5.07 -6.11
CA GLY A 137 15.98 -4.66 -5.14
C GLY A 137 15.77 -5.60 -3.95
N LYS A 138 16.42 -6.76 -3.88
CA LYS A 138 16.21 -7.80 -2.85
C LYS A 138 16.19 -7.33 -1.40
N ASP A 139 17.06 -6.40 -1.02
CA ASP A 139 17.07 -5.89 0.36
C ASP A 139 16.06 -4.76 0.56
N VAL A 140 15.68 -4.01 -0.49
CA VAL A 140 14.49 -3.14 -0.50
C VAL A 140 13.23 -3.98 -0.27
N VAL A 141 13.01 -5.06 -1.03
CA VAL A 141 11.86 -5.98 -0.91
C VAL A 141 11.74 -6.60 0.48
N LYS A 142 12.86 -7.06 1.06
CA LYS A 142 12.85 -7.61 2.43
C LYS A 142 12.59 -6.58 3.50
N GLU A 143 13.17 -5.39 3.37
CA GLU A 143 12.98 -4.31 4.34
C GLU A 143 11.57 -3.74 4.25
N PHE A 144 11.02 -3.62 3.03
CA PHE A 144 9.61 -3.32 2.75
C PHE A 144 8.69 -4.29 3.48
N TYR A 145 8.78 -5.60 3.21
CA TYR A 145 7.90 -6.61 3.83
C TYR A 145 8.00 -6.59 5.37
N ARG A 146 9.21 -6.40 5.92
CA ARG A 146 9.42 -6.25 7.38
C ARG A 146 8.79 -4.99 7.97
N ASN A 147 8.55 -3.96 7.16
CA ASN A 147 7.88 -2.73 7.58
C ASN A 147 6.37 -2.80 7.36
N LEU A 148 5.89 -3.41 6.27
CA LEU A 148 4.49 -3.79 6.05
C LEU A 148 3.94 -4.66 7.20
N VAL A 149 4.65 -5.70 7.63
CA VAL A 149 4.24 -6.52 8.81
C VAL A 149 4.12 -5.68 10.08
N LYS A 150 4.98 -4.67 10.23
CA LYS A 150 4.89 -3.69 11.34
C LYS A 150 3.76 -2.65 11.12
N PHE A 151 3.35 -2.35 9.87
CA PHE A 151 2.21 -1.49 9.57
C PHE A 151 0.97 -2.04 10.24
N VAL A 152 0.61 -3.24 9.77
CA VAL A 152 -0.67 -3.87 10.01
C VAL A 152 -0.81 -4.15 11.51
N HIS A 153 0.26 -4.63 12.13
CA HIS A 153 0.32 -4.85 13.58
C HIS A 153 0.31 -3.56 14.42
N GLY A 154 0.87 -2.46 13.92
CA GLY A 154 0.84 -1.14 14.58
C GLY A 154 -0.56 -0.50 14.52
N PHE A 155 -1.22 -0.62 13.37
CA PHE A 155 -2.56 -0.10 13.14
C PHE A 155 -3.65 -0.93 13.81
N SER A 156 -3.58 -2.26 13.79
CA SER A 156 -4.43 -3.13 14.63
C SER A 156 -4.45 -2.65 16.08
N LYS A 157 -3.29 -2.29 16.66
CA LYS A 157 -3.22 -1.75 18.03
C LYS A 157 -3.79 -0.35 18.19
N ALA A 158 -3.76 0.47 17.14
CA ALA A 158 -4.45 1.77 17.13
C ALA A 158 -5.97 1.58 17.09
N LEU A 159 -6.48 0.65 16.27
CA LEU A 159 -7.90 0.26 16.21
C LEU A 159 -8.38 -0.36 17.52
N GLU A 160 -7.67 -1.37 18.05
CA GLU A 160 -7.92 -1.97 19.38
C GLU A 160 -8.07 -0.87 20.44
N LYS A 161 -7.13 0.08 20.49
CA LYS A 161 -7.12 1.16 21.49
C LYS A 161 -8.25 2.18 21.27
N TYR A 162 -8.53 2.56 20.02
CA TYR A 162 -9.58 3.51 19.66
C TYR A 162 -10.97 2.94 19.94
N THR A 163 -11.18 1.66 19.65
CA THR A 163 -12.47 0.97 19.82
C THR A 163 -12.70 0.41 21.21
N LYS A 164 -11.67 0.32 22.07
CA LYS A 164 -11.78 -0.26 23.41
C LYS A 164 -12.81 0.45 24.27
N ASP A 165 -12.76 1.78 24.29
CA ASP A 165 -13.50 2.58 25.28
C ASP A 165 -14.88 3.07 24.76
N MET A 166 -15.29 2.66 23.54
CA MET A 166 -16.59 2.99 22.93
C MET A 166 -17.77 2.24 23.57
N SER A 167 -18.93 2.90 23.67
CA SER A 167 -20.18 2.36 24.21
C SER A 167 -20.89 1.38 23.27
N GLU A 168 -21.98 0.73 23.71
CA GLU A 168 -22.78 -0.15 22.85
C GLU A 168 -23.59 0.65 21.81
N GLU A 169 -24.01 1.87 22.16
CA GLU A 169 -24.67 2.82 21.27
C GLU A 169 -23.72 3.30 20.16
N GLU A 170 -22.52 3.76 20.51
CA GLU A 170 -21.50 4.18 19.52
C GLU A 170 -21.11 3.03 18.57
N ARG A 171 -21.06 1.79 19.07
CA ARG A 171 -20.83 0.59 18.25
C ARG A 171 -22.00 0.29 17.31
N ALA A 172 -23.23 0.52 17.75
CA ALA A 172 -24.43 0.34 16.93
C ALA A 172 -24.54 1.40 15.82
N GLU A 173 -24.23 2.66 16.14
CA GLU A 173 -24.18 3.75 15.15
C GLU A 173 -23.07 3.54 14.11
N HIS A 174 -21.92 3.00 14.51
CA HIS A 174 -20.77 2.74 13.63
C HIS A 174 -20.63 1.28 13.16
N LYS A 175 -21.76 0.58 13.00
CA LYS A 175 -21.84 -0.85 12.64
C LYS A 175 -20.96 -1.28 11.46
N GLN A 176 -20.90 -0.50 10.38
CA GLN A 176 -20.08 -0.82 9.19
C GLN A 176 -18.58 -0.87 9.51
N PHE A 177 -18.08 0.09 10.31
CA PHE A 177 -16.69 0.10 10.74
C PHE A 177 -16.37 -1.08 11.68
N PHE A 178 -17.31 -1.49 12.54
CA PHE A 178 -17.12 -2.68 13.36
C PHE A 178 -17.17 -4.00 12.57
N GLU A 179 -17.99 -4.09 11.52
CA GLU A 179 -17.97 -5.21 10.57
C GLU A 179 -16.67 -5.29 9.78
N TRP A 180 -16.11 -4.16 9.36
CA TRP A 180 -14.78 -4.06 8.75
C TRP A 180 -13.66 -4.44 9.74
N PHE A 181 -13.68 -3.89 10.96
CA PHE A 181 -12.65 -4.14 11.98
C PHE A 181 -12.58 -5.61 12.40
N ASN A 182 -13.73 -6.27 12.57
CA ASN A 182 -13.79 -7.70 12.89
C ASN A 182 -13.13 -8.56 11.78
N LYS A 183 -13.44 -8.28 10.51
CA LYS A 183 -12.80 -8.95 9.36
C LYS A 183 -11.28 -8.67 9.31
N PHE A 184 -10.86 -7.44 9.55
CA PHE A 184 -9.45 -7.05 9.59
C PHE A 184 -8.68 -7.84 10.67
N GLU A 185 -9.28 -8.02 11.84
CA GLU A 185 -8.74 -8.82 12.95
C GLU A 185 -8.82 -10.34 12.74
N GLU A 186 -9.75 -10.85 11.92
CA GLU A 186 -9.72 -12.24 11.47
C GLU A 186 -8.52 -12.53 10.56
N LEU A 187 -8.20 -11.61 9.64
CA LEU A 187 -7.07 -11.76 8.71
C LEU A 187 -5.73 -11.76 9.48
N LYS A 188 -5.63 -10.93 10.54
CA LYS A 188 -4.53 -10.95 11.52
C LYS A 188 -4.36 -12.31 12.20
N GLN A 189 -5.46 -12.95 12.63
CA GLN A 189 -5.43 -14.29 13.23
C GLN A 189 -4.98 -15.37 12.23
N LYS A 190 -5.29 -15.19 10.94
CA LYS A 190 -4.83 -16.02 9.83
C LYS A 190 -3.37 -15.71 9.41
N ASN A 191 -2.76 -14.65 9.99
CA ASN A 191 -1.46 -14.08 9.61
C ASN A 191 -1.41 -13.70 8.11
N ASP A 192 -2.54 -13.27 7.54
CA ASP A 192 -2.67 -12.89 6.14
C ASP A 192 -2.43 -11.38 5.96
N VAL A 193 -1.16 -10.99 6.04
CA VAL A 193 -0.73 -9.58 6.00
C VAL A 193 -1.03 -8.91 4.66
N ILE A 194 -1.16 -9.69 3.57
CA ILE A 194 -1.50 -9.19 2.23
C ILE A 194 -3.00 -8.87 2.15
N ALA A 195 -3.86 -9.80 2.55
CA ALA A 195 -5.29 -9.52 2.63
C ALA A 195 -5.59 -8.36 3.61
N GLN A 196 -4.82 -8.23 4.69
CA GLN A 196 -4.90 -7.05 5.57
C GLN A 196 -4.44 -5.74 4.94
N SER A 197 -3.48 -5.75 4.00
CA SER A 197 -3.02 -4.50 3.37
C SER A 197 -3.97 -4.04 2.26
N HIS A 198 -4.61 -4.96 1.55
CA HIS A 198 -5.71 -4.65 0.62
C HIS A 198 -6.91 -4.08 1.41
N MET A 199 -7.38 -4.81 2.43
CA MET A 199 -8.48 -4.37 3.30
C MET A 199 -8.15 -3.12 4.15
N PHE A 200 -6.90 -2.67 4.15
CA PHE A 200 -6.54 -1.42 4.80
C PHE A 200 -7.06 -0.19 4.04
N LEU A 201 -7.12 -0.18 2.70
CA LEU A 201 -7.59 1.01 1.96
C LEU A 201 -9.07 1.32 2.19
N ASP A 202 -9.90 0.28 2.37
CA ASP A 202 -11.30 0.38 2.84
C ASP A 202 -11.45 1.25 4.09
N PHE A 203 -10.43 1.32 4.96
CA PHE A 203 -10.46 2.15 6.17
C PHE A 203 -10.84 3.59 5.86
N PHE A 204 -10.29 4.18 4.79
CA PHE A 204 -10.52 5.58 4.46
C PHE A 204 -11.94 5.82 3.92
N LYS A 205 -12.48 4.86 3.15
CA LYS A 205 -13.86 4.87 2.63
C LYS A 205 -14.90 4.89 3.78
N LEU A 206 -14.56 4.41 4.98
CA LEU A 206 -15.43 4.50 6.18
C LEU A 206 -15.54 5.91 6.78
N PHE A 207 -14.62 6.84 6.46
CA PHE A 207 -14.63 8.24 6.96
C PHE A 207 -14.89 9.26 5.85
N LYS A 208 -14.61 8.90 4.60
CA LYS A 208 -14.92 9.67 3.39
C LYS A 208 -15.37 8.69 2.29
N PRO A 209 -16.66 8.35 2.17
CA PRO A 209 -17.14 7.35 1.20
C PRO A 209 -16.99 7.71 -0.29
N ASN A 210 -16.58 8.95 -0.57
CA ASN A 210 -16.30 9.48 -1.90
C ASN A 210 -14.84 9.98 -1.92
N ILE A 211 -13.89 9.09 -1.62
CA ILE A 211 -12.44 9.25 -1.82
C ILE A 211 -11.97 8.14 -2.74
#